data_AF-Q0K6R4-F1
#
_entry.id   AF-Q0K6R4-F1
#
_cell.length_a   1.000
_cell.length_b   1.000
_cell.length_c   1.000
_cell.angle_alpha   90.00
_cell.angle_beta   90.00
_cell.angle_gamma   90.00
#
_symmetry.space_group_name_H-M   'P 1'
#
loop_
_entity.id
_entity.type
_entity.pdbx_description
1 polymer ?
#
loop_
_entity_poly.entity_id
_entity_poly.type
_entity_poly.pdbx_seq_one_letter_code
_entity_poly.pdbx_strand_id
1 'polypeptide(L)'
;MRVEDAKVALYVGNATDSVNYYAHEADRFAAAAFESVITKAVCGELPRSYGWLLIQAYYAAFFATHALFRLAGWACTRLTSENLRFINDEIKTIYGGAPLAGGLYLLKCLDGGRQLTCEPLGAFSGGSHEALWTLMPSYLAHIRSLALGASNVDADDTAPIERLESFVKAKGGPNWFSTVRNRLNYSHGYGAWHPYVKSTCAPEQIGSALDAWRGDIDGSGIAQGTDELMHFARACALLVGFCRLTTRDLAERSKARSPFRCSSARLIALGAN
;
A
#
# COMPACT_ATOMS: atom_id res chain seq x y z
N MET A 1 22.61 -4.72 -18.93
CA MET A 1 21.50 -3.73 -18.95
C MET A 1 21.08 -3.50 -20.40
N ARG A 2 19.79 -3.68 -20.75
CA ARG A 2 19.21 -3.14 -22.00
C ARG A 2 18.47 -1.85 -21.64
N VAL A 3 18.70 -0.78 -22.39
CA VAL A 3 17.96 0.49 -22.25
C VAL A 3 17.01 0.58 -23.43
N GLU A 4 15.74 0.29 -23.17
CA GLU A 4 14.64 0.58 -24.08
C GLU A 4 13.75 1.58 -23.31
N ASP A 5 13.45 2.73 -23.91
CA ASP A 5 12.50 3.73 -23.39
C ASP A 5 12.68 4.11 -21.91
N ALA A 6 13.91 4.51 -21.52
CA ALA A 6 14.29 4.94 -20.17
C ALA A 6 14.11 3.89 -19.04
N LYS A 7 13.74 2.65 -19.39
CA LYS A 7 13.75 1.51 -18.48
C LYS A 7 15.18 0.96 -18.36
N VAL A 8 15.59 0.69 -17.13
CA VAL A 8 16.92 0.18 -16.82
C VAL A 8 16.81 -1.15 -16.08
N ALA A 9 17.60 -2.14 -16.51
CA ALA A 9 17.72 -3.43 -15.81
C ALA A 9 19.12 -3.58 -15.22
N LEU A 10 19.19 -3.64 -13.89
CA LEU A 10 20.39 -3.82 -13.09
C LEU A 10 20.53 -5.28 -12.66
N TYR A 11 21.75 -5.81 -12.73
CA TYR A 11 22.08 -7.11 -12.15
C TYR A 11 22.60 -6.92 -10.73
N VAL A 12 22.13 -7.73 -9.81
CA VAL A 12 22.54 -7.70 -8.40
C VAL A 12 23.43 -8.90 -8.13
N GLY A 13 24.70 -8.64 -7.80
CA GLY A 13 25.70 -9.68 -7.55
C GLY A 13 25.32 -10.63 -6.41
N ASN A 14 24.64 -10.11 -5.39
CA ASN A 14 24.14 -10.87 -4.26
C ASN A 14 22.61 -10.70 -4.12
N ALA A 15 21.85 -11.72 -4.53
CA ALA A 15 20.40 -11.70 -4.51
C ALA A 15 19.82 -11.46 -3.11
N THR A 16 20.52 -11.93 -2.07
CA THR A 16 20.10 -11.77 -0.68
C THR A 16 20.01 -10.31 -0.25
N ASP A 17 20.84 -9.42 -0.79
CA ASP A 17 20.81 -8.00 -0.45
C ASP A 17 19.53 -7.34 -0.94
N SER A 18 19.08 -7.69 -2.16
CA SER A 18 17.79 -7.21 -2.68
C SER A 18 16.62 -7.77 -1.87
N VAL A 19 16.63 -9.07 -1.58
CA VAL A 19 15.57 -9.70 -0.77
C VAL A 19 15.48 -9.05 0.62
N ASN A 20 16.62 -8.83 1.27
CA ASN A 20 16.69 -8.16 2.58
C ASN A 20 16.19 -6.72 2.49
N TYR A 21 16.59 -5.96 1.47
CA TYR A 21 16.11 -4.59 1.25
C TYR A 21 14.58 -4.55 1.16
N TYR A 22 13.98 -5.37 0.31
CA TYR A 22 12.52 -5.43 0.14
C TYR A 22 11.82 -5.89 1.42
N ALA A 23 12.38 -6.86 2.14
CA ALA A 23 11.81 -7.34 3.41
C ALA A 23 11.83 -6.25 4.50
N HIS A 24 12.95 -5.55 4.67
CA HIS A 24 13.06 -4.46 5.66
C HIS A 24 12.16 -3.28 5.31
N GLU A 25 12.10 -2.89 4.04
CA GLU A 25 11.22 -1.81 3.60
C GLU A 25 9.74 -2.20 3.75
N ALA A 26 9.38 -3.44 3.40
CA ALA A 26 8.02 -3.94 3.59
C ALA A 26 7.60 -3.89 5.07
N ASP A 27 8.45 -4.36 5.98
CA ASP A 27 8.19 -4.30 7.43
C ASP A 27 8.06 -2.85 7.92
N ARG A 28 8.94 -1.94 7.48
CA ARG A 28 8.87 -0.52 7.84
C ARG A 28 7.52 0.09 7.47
N PHE A 29 7.03 -0.18 6.26
CA PHE A 29 5.72 0.30 5.82
C PHE A 29 4.56 -0.42 6.53
N ALA A 30 4.66 -1.72 6.77
CA ALA A 30 3.65 -2.46 7.51
C ALA A 30 3.52 -1.94 8.95
N ALA A 31 4.65 -1.71 9.63
CA ALA A 31 4.69 -1.13 10.95
C ALA A 31 4.02 0.25 10.99
N ALA A 32 4.36 1.14 10.05
CA ALA A 32 3.70 2.45 9.93
C ALA A 32 2.19 2.33 9.68
N ALA A 33 1.76 1.33 8.89
CA ALA A 33 0.34 1.07 8.67
C ALA A 33 -0.39 0.64 9.94
N PHE A 34 0.18 -0.30 10.70
CA PHE A 34 -0.43 -0.81 11.94
C PHE A 34 -0.42 0.24 13.05
N GLU A 35 0.69 0.94 13.25
CA GLU A 35 0.77 2.05 14.19
C GLU A 35 -0.28 3.13 13.90
N SER A 36 -0.54 3.41 12.61
CA SER A 36 -1.56 4.36 12.18
C SER A 36 -2.99 3.91 12.53
N VAL A 37 -3.34 2.63 12.42
CA VAL A 37 -4.70 2.16 12.80
C VAL A 37 -4.87 1.90 14.29
N ILE A 38 -3.78 1.60 15.01
CA ILE A 38 -3.79 1.37 16.45
C ILE A 38 -3.93 2.70 17.21
N THR A 39 -3.15 3.69 16.81
CA THR A 39 -3.12 5.00 17.48
C THR A 39 -4.28 5.87 16.99
N LYS A 40 -5.53 5.53 17.35
CA LYS A 40 -6.70 6.28 16.85
C LYS A 40 -6.61 7.75 17.25
N ALA A 41 -6.74 8.66 16.29
CA ALA A 41 -6.81 10.11 16.51
C ALA A 41 -8.16 10.58 17.10
N VAL A 42 -8.66 9.90 18.13
CA VAL A 42 -9.92 10.27 18.80
C VAL A 42 -9.61 11.31 19.88
N CYS A 43 -10.22 12.48 19.76
CA CYS A 43 -10.23 13.49 20.81
C CYS A 43 -11.55 13.37 21.58
N GLY A 44 -11.49 13.08 22.88
CA GLY A 44 -12.68 12.93 23.73
C GLY A 44 -13.56 14.19 23.78
N GLU A 45 -12.96 15.37 23.58
CA GLU A 45 -13.66 16.65 23.55
C GLU A 45 -14.35 16.93 22.20
N LEU A 46 -13.93 16.25 21.12
CA LEU A 46 -14.47 16.39 19.77
C LEU A 46 -14.87 15.02 19.21
N PRO A 47 -15.88 14.35 19.79
CA PRO A 47 -16.26 12.98 19.45
C PRO A 47 -16.73 12.83 18.00
N ARG A 48 -17.13 13.94 17.35
CA ARG A 48 -17.54 13.96 15.93
C ARG A 48 -16.41 14.27 14.95
N SER A 49 -15.18 14.44 15.42
CA SER A 49 -14.01 14.74 14.58
C SER A 49 -13.47 13.49 13.89
N TYR A 50 -14.27 12.88 13.01
CA TYR A 50 -13.85 11.70 12.25
C TYR A 50 -13.04 12.06 10.99
N GLY A 51 -12.88 13.34 10.66
CA GLY A 51 -12.01 13.79 9.56
C GLY A 51 -10.57 13.29 9.73
N TRP A 52 -9.97 13.49 10.91
CA TRP A 52 -8.62 12.98 11.21
C TRP A 52 -8.56 11.45 11.21
N LEU A 53 -9.58 10.79 11.76
CA LEU A 53 -9.67 9.34 11.79
C LEU A 53 -9.64 8.73 10.36
N LEU A 54 -10.36 9.34 9.42
CA LEU A 54 -10.38 8.91 8.02
C LEU A 54 -9.10 9.25 7.26
N ILE A 55 -8.48 10.41 7.54
CA ILE A 55 -7.16 10.74 6.98
C ILE A 55 -6.11 9.73 7.47
N GLN A 56 -6.15 9.38 8.75
CA GLN A 56 -5.26 8.39 9.31
C GLN A 56 -5.48 7.00 8.69
N ALA A 57 -6.73 6.60 8.52
CA ALA A 57 -7.08 5.36 7.81
C ALA A 57 -6.55 5.34 6.37
N TYR A 58 -6.63 6.47 5.65
CA TYR A 58 -6.04 6.60 4.33
C TYR A 58 -4.54 6.37 4.33
N TYR A 59 -3.80 7.00 5.25
CA TYR A 59 -2.35 6.81 5.33
C TYR A 59 -1.99 5.40 5.76
N ALA A 60 -2.78 4.78 6.64
CA ALA A 60 -2.60 3.37 6.97
C ALA A 60 -2.76 2.47 5.73
N ALA A 61 -3.80 2.69 4.92
CA ALA A 61 -4.02 1.95 3.68
C ALA A 61 -2.92 2.21 2.64
N PHE A 62 -2.43 3.45 2.55
CA PHE A 62 -1.32 3.85 1.68
C PHE A 62 -0.02 3.11 2.08
N PHE A 63 0.31 3.08 3.37
CA PHE A 63 1.46 2.35 3.87
C PHE A 63 1.29 0.84 3.73
N ALA A 64 0.10 0.30 4.01
CA ALA A 64 -0.22 -1.12 3.82
C ALA A 64 -0.01 -1.54 2.35
N THR A 65 -0.46 -0.72 1.40
CA THR A 65 -0.27 -0.97 -0.04
C THR A 65 1.21 -0.94 -0.41
N HIS A 66 1.98 0.02 0.13
CA HIS A 66 3.42 0.05 -0.06
C HIS A 66 4.15 -1.18 0.50
N ALA A 67 3.70 -1.71 1.63
CA ALA A 67 4.24 -2.94 2.21
C ALA A 67 3.91 -4.15 1.32
N LEU A 68 2.64 -4.30 0.94
CA LEU A 68 2.15 -5.35 0.06
C LEU A 68 2.89 -5.38 -1.30
N PHE A 69 3.11 -4.21 -1.92
CA PHE A 69 3.90 -4.12 -3.15
C PHE A 69 5.30 -4.68 -2.94
N ARG A 70 5.98 -4.29 -1.84
CA ARG A 70 7.36 -4.71 -1.57
C ARG A 70 7.48 -6.20 -1.27
N LEU A 71 6.46 -6.78 -0.62
CA LEU A 71 6.37 -8.22 -0.43
C LEU A 71 6.25 -8.99 -1.76
N ALA A 72 5.66 -8.37 -2.79
CA ALA A 72 5.62 -8.89 -4.15
C ALA A 72 6.84 -8.47 -5.00
N GLY A 73 7.86 -7.87 -4.40
CA GLY A 73 9.05 -7.40 -5.10
C GLY A 73 8.85 -6.10 -5.89
N TRP A 74 7.75 -5.37 -5.70
CA TRP A 74 7.47 -4.09 -6.35
C TRP A 74 7.74 -2.92 -5.39
N ALA A 75 8.29 -1.82 -5.86
CA ALA A 75 8.40 -0.61 -5.07
C ALA A 75 8.13 0.63 -5.92
N CYS A 76 7.06 1.34 -5.61
CA CYS A 76 6.87 2.73 -6.03
C CYS A 76 7.72 3.60 -5.11
N THR A 77 8.83 4.15 -5.60
CA THR A 77 9.78 4.89 -4.78
C THR A 77 10.38 6.06 -5.55
N ARG A 78 10.78 7.09 -4.81
CA ARG A 78 11.50 8.23 -5.37
C ARG A 78 12.99 7.95 -5.34
N LEU A 79 13.63 7.99 -6.50
CA LEU A 79 15.08 7.95 -6.61
C LEU A 79 15.60 9.38 -6.65
N THR A 80 16.42 9.74 -5.68
CA THR A 80 17.10 11.05 -5.62
C THR A 80 18.43 11.00 -6.37
N SER A 81 19.01 12.16 -6.64
CA SER A 81 20.36 12.26 -7.22
C SER A 81 21.42 11.52 -6.37
N GLU A 82 21.22 11.44 -5.06
CA GLU A 82 22.10 10.69 -4.15
C GLU A 82 21.97 9.17 -4.37
N ASN A 83 20.73 8.65 -4.45
CA ASN A 83 20.51 7.25 -4.74
C ASN A 83 21.04 6.86 -6.13
N LEU A 84 20.87 7.75 -7.09
CA LEU A 84 21.23 7.53 -8.49
C LEU A 84 22.71 7.70 -8.78
N ARG A 85 23.51 8.34 -7.90
CA ARG A 85 24.94 8.57 -8.14
C ARG A 85 25.66 7.27 -8.51
N PHE A 86 25.56 6.26 -7.65
CA PHE A 86 26.22 4.97 -7.85
C PHE A 86 25.68 4.22 -9.07
N ILE A 87 24.37 4.27 -9.28
CA ILE A 87 23.74 3.63 -10.45
C ILE A 87 24.23 4.29 -11.74
N ASN A 88 24.26 5.63 -11.79
CA ASN A 88 24.68 6.38 -12.97
C ASN A 88 26.18 6.22 -13.25
N ASP A 89 27.02 6.11 -12.22
CA ASP A 89 28.45 5.84 -12.37
C ASP A 89 28.67 4.46 -13.05
N GLU A 90 27.92 3.44 -12.63
CA GLU A 90 27.94 2.11 -13.24
C GLU A 90 27.39 2.12 -14.68
N ILE A 91 26.28 2.83 -14.92
CA ILE A 91 25.70 2.99 -16.27
C ILE A 91 26.72 3.60 -17.22
N LYS A 92 27.41 4.65 -16.79
CA LYS A 92 28.42 5.35 -17.59
C LYS A 92 29.64 4.46 -17.83
N THR A 93 30.13 3.78 -16.80
CA THR A 93 31.38 3.01 -16.85
C THR A 93 31.23 1.73 -17.66
N ILE A 94 30.15 0.96 -17.44
CA ILE A 94 30.00 -0.37 -18.03
C ILE A 94 29.24 -0.33 -19.36
N TYR A 95 28.23 0.53 -19.47
CA TYR A 95 27.26 0.47 -20.57
C TYR A 95 27.31 1.68 -21.52
N GLY A 96 28.01 2.76 -21.15
CA GLY A 96 28.04 4.00 -21.93
C GLY A 96 26.65 4.64 -22.12
N GLY A 97 25.69 4.32 -21.25
CA GLY A 97 24.29 4.76 -21.36
C GLY A 97 24.05 6.18 -20.82
N ALA A 98 22.88 6.73 -21.13
CA ALA A 98 22.43 7.99 -20.54
C ALA A 98 22.12 7.81 -19.03
N PRO A 99 22.46 8.80 -18.19
CA PRO A 99 22.17 8.73 -16.76
C PRO A 99 20.66 8.77 -16.50
N LEU A 100 20.23 8.08 -15.45
CA LEU A 100 18.89 8.19 -14.90
C LEU A 100 18.70 9.56 -14.22
N ALA A 101 17.52 10.15 -14.42
CA ALA A 101 17.11 11.39 -13.77
C ALA A 101 16.43 11.11 -12.42
N GLY A 102 16.56 12.03 -11.47
CA GLY A 102 15.81 11.95 -10.21
C GLY A 102 14.30 12.02 -10.44
N GLY A 103 13.52 11.23 -9.72
CA GLY A 103 12.08 11.13 -9.96
C GLY A 103 11.42 9.95 -9.27
N LEU A 104 10.15 9.73 -9.59
CA LEU A 104 9.40 8.58 -9.10
C LEU A 104 9.56 7.40 -10.07
N TYR A 105 9.86 6.23 -9.52
CA TYR A 105 10.11 5.01 -10.27
C TYR A 105 9.30 3.84 -9.71
N LEU A 106 8.99 2.90 -10.58
CA LEU A 106 8.61 1.55 -10.21
C LEU A 106 9.86 0.66 -10.30
N LEU A 107 10.30 0.19 -9.14
CA LEU A 107 11.31 -0.86 -9.04
C LEU A 107 10.62 -2.21 -9.00
N LYS A 108 11.08 -3.18 -9.80
CA LYS A 108 10.66 -4.58 -9.68
C LYS A 108 11.86 -5.48 -9.47
N CYS A 109 11.75 -6.33 -8.47
CA CYS A 109 12.67 -7.39 -8.13
C CYS A 109 12.27 -8.67 -8.86
N LEU A 110 13.15 -9.14 -9.73
CA LEU A 110 12.95 -10.30 -10.58
C LEU A 110 14.02 -11.35 -10.27
N ASP A 111 13.82 -12.57 -10.78
CA ASP A 111 14.78 -13.68 -10.71
C ASP A 111 15.29 -13.95 -9.28
N GLY A 112 14.38 -13.90 -8.30
CA GLY A 112 14.67 -14.16 -6.90
C GLY A 112 15.63 -13.16 -6.25
N GLY A 113 15.72 -11.92 -6.76
CA GLY A 113 16.59 -10.87 -6.24
C GLY A 113 17.84 -10.59 -7.08
N ARG A 114 18.03 -11.30 -8.20
CA ARG A 114 19.21 -11.12 -9.07
C ARG A 114 19.06 -10.00 -10.09
N GLN A 115 17.83 -9.59 -10.37
CA GLN A 115 17.58 -8.52 -11.32
C GLN A 115 16.64 -7.47 -10.70
N LEU A 116 17.01 -6.20 -10.85
CA LEU A 116 16.15 -5.06 -10.53
C LEU A 116 15.85 -4.31 -11.81
N THR A 117 14.58 -4.11 -12.13
CA THR A 117 14.17 -3.19 -13.20
C THR A 117 13.71 -1.87 -12.60
N CYS A 118 14.22 -0.77 -13.13
CA CYS A 118 13.83 0.59 -12.79
C CYS A 118 13.05 1.19 -13.96
N GLU A 119 11.78 1.49 -13.75
CA GLU A 119 10.91 2.10 -14.76
C GLU A 119 10.44 3.47 -14.27
N PRO A 120 10.76 4.57 -14.99
CA PRO A 120 10.32 5.90 -14.58
C PRO A 120 8.80 6.00 -14.68
N LEU A 121 8.17 6.51 -13.64
CA LEU A 121 6.72 6.74 -13.59
C LEU A 121 6.35 8.13 -14.14
N GLY A 122 7.17 8.67 -15.04
CA GLY A 122 7.22 10.06 -15.51
C GLY A 122 5.97 10.58 -16.23
N ALA A 123 4.92 9.78 -16.36
CA ALA A 123 3.66 10.13 -17.01
C ALA A 123 2.49 10.37 -16.04
N PHE A 124 2.64 10.14 -14.73
CA PHE A 124 1.56 10.48 -13.81
C PHE A 124 1.57 11.98 -13.54
N SER A 125 0.50 12.66 -13.96
CA SER A 125 0.23 14.07 -13.63
C SER A 125 -0.07 14.31 -12.15
N GLY A 126 -0.02 13.26 -11.32
CA GLY A 126 -0.28 13.29 -9.88
C GLY A 126 0.98 13.11 -9.01
N GLY A 127 0.82 13.29 -7.70
CA GLY A 127 1.87 13.05 -6.73
C GLY A 127 2.17 11.57 -6.51
N SER A 128 3.02 11.26 -5.52
CA SER A 128 3.41 9.89 -5.18
C SER A 128 2.23 9.01 -4.76
N HIS A 129 1.16 9.62 -4.24
CA HIS A 129 -0.07 8.91 -3.87
C HIS A 129 -0.82 8.40 -5.10
N GLU A 130 -1.12 9.28 -6.04
CA GLU A 130 -1.81 8.94 -7.29
C GLU A 130 -1.02 7.90 -8.09
N ALA A 131 0.32 8.04 -8.13
CA ALA A 131 1.16 7.06 -8.79
C ALA A 131 1.09 5.66 -8.13
N LEU A 132 1.12 5.58 -6.79
CA LEU A 132 0.95 4.30 -6.09
C LEU A 132 -0.42 3.68 -6.42
N TRP A 133 -1.50 4.46 -6.31
CA TRP A 133 -2.84 3.95 -6.56
C TRP A 133 -3.01 3.50 -8.02
N THR A 134 -2.45 4.24 -8.97
CA THR A 134 -2.52 3.85 -10.39
C THR A 134 -1.84 2.51 -10.69
N LEU A 135 -0.86 2.12 -9.88
CA LEU A 135 -0.22 0.79 -9.99
C LEU A 135 -1.04 -0.35 -9.36
N MET A 136 -2.03 -0.03 -8.51
CA MET A 136 -2.79 -1.03 -7.75
C MET A 136 -3.50 -2.06 -8.63
N PRO A 137 -4.20 -1.71 -9.74
CA PRO A 137 -4.85 -2.71 -10.59
C PRO A 137 -3.86 -3.74 -11.16
N SER A 138 -2.69 -3.29 -11.63
CA SER A 138 -1.65 -4.18 -12.14
C SER A 138 -1.07 -5.08 -11.05
N TYR A 139 -0.94 -4.55 -9.83
CA TYR A 139 -0.51 -5.33 -8.67
C TYR A 139 -1.54 -6.41 -8.29
N LEU A 140 -2.82 -6.05 -8.18
CA LEU A 140 -3.87 -7.00 -7.79
C LEU A 140 -4.04 -8.11 -8.83
N ALA A 141 -3.98 -7.78 -10.13
CA ALA A 141 -3.95 -8.76 -11.21
C ALA A 141 -2.73 -9.69 -11.11
N HIS A 142 -1.56 -9.15 -10.77
CA HIS A 142 -0.35 -9.95 -10.57
C HIS A 142 -0.51 -10.94 -9.40
N ILE A 143 -0.99 -10.49 -8.25
CA ILE A 143 -1.22 -11.36 -7.08
C ILE A 143 -2.25 -12.44 -7.38
N ARG A 144 -3.35 -12.10 -8.05
CA ARG A 144 -4.36 -13.09 -8.49
C ARG A 144 -3.73 -14.16 -9.40
N SER A 145 -2.90 -13.75 -10.35
CA SER A 145 -2.19 -14.69 -11.22
C SER A 145 -1.24 -15.60 -10.45
N LEU A 146 -0.57 -15.11 -9.40
CA LEU A 146 0.28 -15.95 -8.55
C LEU A 146 -0.56 -16.94 -7.73
N ALA A 147 -1.68 -16.48 -7.18
CA ALA A 147 -2.59 -17.29 -6.38
C ALA A 147 -3.19 -18.44 -7.22
N LEU A 148 -3.73 -18.14 -8.40
CA LEU A 148 -4.29 -19.14 -9.31
C LEU A 148 -3.24 -20.12 -9.88
N GLY A 149 -1.96 -19.75 -9.84
CA GLY A 149 -0.86 -20.64 -10.22
C GLY A 149 -0.41 -21.61 -9.11
N ALA A 150 -0.87 -21.41 -7.87
CA ALA A 150 -0.52 -22.25 -6.74
C ALA A 150 -1.46 -23.47 -6.62
N SER A 151 -0.90 -24.64 -6.32
CA SER A 151 -1.58 -25.93 -6.44
C SER A 151 -2.73 -26.19 -5.46
N ASN A 152 -3.07 -25.24 -4.57
CA ASN A 152 -4.03 -25.40 -3.48
C ASN A 152 -4.80 -24.10 -3.19
N VAL A 153 -5.07 -23.29 -4.21
CA VAL A 153 -5.84 -22.06 -4.08
C VAL A 153 -7.16 -22.24 -4.79
N ASP A 154 -8.26 -22.14 -4.05
CA ASP A 154 -9.60 -22.16 -4.62
C ASP A 154 -9.99 -20.77 -5.12
N ALA A 155 -10.94 -20.69 -6.05
CA ALA A 155 -11.42 -19.40 -6.58
C ALA A 155 -11.88 -18.45 -5.46
N ASP A 156 -12.45 -19.01 -4.38
CA ASP A 156 -12.92 -18.27 -3.20
C ASP A 156 -11.79 -17.54 -2.45
N ASP A 157 -10.54 -18.04 -2.49
CA ASP A 157 -9.39 -17.42 -1.83
C ASP A 157 -9.03 -16.06 -2.44
N THR A 158 -9.39 -15.83 -3.70
CA THR A 158 -9.14 -14.57 -4.42
C THR A 158 -10.33 -13.62 -4.44
N ALA A 159 -11.51 -14.07 -3.98
CA ALA A 159 -12.75 -13.30 -4.03
C ALA A 159 -12.65 -11.93 -3.32
N PRO A 160 -11.96 -11.76 -2.17
CA PRO A 160 -11.82 -10.45 -1.55
C PRO A 160 -11.06 -9.44 -2.43
N ILE A 161 -10.07 -9.90 -3.20
CA ILE A 161 -9.31 -9.07 -4.14
C ILE A 161 -10.22 -8.63 -5.28
N GLU A 162 -10.98 -9.56 -5.87
CA GLU A 162 -11.91 -9.26 -6.96
C GLU A 162 -13.00 -8.26 -6.54
N ARG A 163 -13.51 -8.40 -5.31
CA ARG A 163 -14.48 -7.46 -4.73
C ARG A 163 -13.89 -6.07 -4.60
N LEU A 164 -12.65 -5.95 -4.09
CA LEU A 164 -11.96 -4.67 -4.01
C LEU A 164 -11.74 -4.04 -5.40
N GLU A 165 -11.23 -4.82 -6.36
CA GLU A 165 -11.01 -4.36 -7.74
C GLU A 165 -12.30 -3.84 -8.38
N SER A 166 -13.36 -4.64 -8.31
CA SER A 166 -14.67 -4.30 -8.87
C SER A 166 -15.26 -3.06 -8.22
N PHE A 167 -15.16 -2.98 -6.89
CA PHE A 167 -15.64 -1.84 -6.11
C PHE A 167 -14.89 -0.55 -6.49
N VAL A 168 -13.56 -0.58 -6.50
CA VAL A 168 -12.72 0.59 -6.84
C VAL A 168 -12.97 1.02 -8.28
N LYS A 169 -13.12 0.07 -9.22
CA LYS A 169 -13.49 0.38 -10.60
C LYS A 169 -14.85 1.09 -10.68
N ALA A 170 -15.85 0.63 -9.93
CA ALA A 170 -17.17 1.27 -9.86
C ALA A 170 -17.13 2.68 -9.26
N LYS A 171 -16.12 3.02 -8.45
CA LYS A 171 -15.87 4.37 -7.91
C LYS A 171 -15.09 5.29 -8.85
N GLY A 172 -14.80 4.87 -10.08
CA GLY A 172 -14.05 5.66 -11.05
C GLY A 172 -12.55 5.36 -11.08
N GLY A 173 -12.10 4.28 -10.44
CA GLY A 173 -10.72 3.80 -10.49
C GLY A 173 -9.92 4.06 -9.22
N PRO A 174 -8.64 3.63 -9.18
CA PRO A 174 -7.86 3.57 -7.95
C PRO A 174 -7.51 4.94 -7.35
N ASN A 175 -7.47 5.98 -8.17
CA ASN A 175 -7.26 7.35 -7.67
C ASN A 175 -8.43 7.89 -6.84
N TRP A 176 -9.57 7.17 -6.78
CA TRP A 176 -10.67 7.47 -5.87
C TRP A 176 -10.20 7.64 -4.42
N PHE A 177 -9.22 6.85 -3.96
CA PHE A 177 -8.66 7.02 -2.62
C PHE A 177 -8.07 8.42 -2.39
N SER A 178 -7.22 8.88 -3.31
CA SER A 178 -6.66 10.25 -3.27
C SER A 178 -7.76 11.30 -3.39
N THR A 179 -8.76 11.09 -4.25
CA THR A 179 -9.88 12.02 -4.43
C THR A 179 -10.68 12.21 -3.14
N VAL A 180 -11.07 11.13 -2.47
CA VAL A 180 -11.80 11.20 -1.20
C VAL A 180 -10.95 11.87 -0.13
N ARG A 181 -9.67 11.48 0.01
CA ARG A 181 -8.74 12.10 0.96
C ARG A 181 -8.55 13.58 0.70
N ASN A 182 -8.38 14.01 -0.55
CA ASN A 182 -8.18 15.41 -0.90
C ASN A 182 -9.43 16.24 -0.63
N ARG A 183 -10.62 15.71 -0.95
CA ARG A 183 -11.89 16.36 -0.63
C ARG A 183 -12.13 16.46 0.87
N LEU A 184 -11.76 15.42 1.62
CA LEU A 184 -11.83 15.42 3.07
C LEU A 184 -10.85 16.44 3.68
N ASN A 185 -9.58 16.41 3.29
CA ASN A 185 -8.51 17.18 3.92
C ASN A 185 -8.41 18.63 3.46
N TYR A 186 -8.57 18.91 2.16
CA TYR A 186 -8.35 20.26 1.61
C TYR A 186 -9.64 21.02 1.38
N SER A 187 -10.70 20.34 0.92
CA SER A 187 -12.00 20.97 0.69
C SER A 187 -12.92 20.92 1.91
N HIS A 188 -12.47 20.29 3.01
CA HIS A 188 -13.26 20.03 4.22
C HIS A 188 -14.67 19.48 3.93
N GLY A 189 -14.75 18.58 2.95
CA GLY A 189 -16.00 17.99 2.50
C GLY A 189 -16.68 17.09 3.54
N TYR A 190 -17.88 16.63 3.20
CA TYR A 190 -18.65 15.59 3.93
C TYR A 190 -19.07 15.95 5.37
N GLY A 191 -18.92 17.21 5.78
CA GLY A 191 -19.24 17.63 7.15
C GLY A 191 -18.40 16.91 8.21
N ALA A 192 -17.20 16.43 7.85
CA ALA A 192 -16.33 15.65 8.73
C ALA A 192 -15.53 16.48 9.74
N TRP A 193 -15.56 17.81 9.56
CA TRP A 193 -14.87 18.80 10.38
C TRP A 193 -15.89 19.69 11.08
N HIS A 194 -15.53 20.21 12.26
CA HIS A 194 -16.36 21.18 12.97
C HIS A 194 -16.72 22.36 12.03
N PRO A 195 -17.98 22.84 12.01
CA PRO A 195 -19.10 22.53 12.91
C PRO A 195 -19.98 21.33 12.50
N TYR A 196 -19.49 20.43 11.65
CA TYR A 196 -20.14 19.18 11.24
C TYR A 196 -21.45 19.35 10.46
N VAL A 197 -21.57 20.48 9.77
CA VAL A 197 -22.73 20.77 8.92
C VAL A 197 -22.78 19.78 7.76
N LYS A 198 -23.95 19.16 7.55
CA LYS A 198 -24.20 18.13 6.52
C LYS A 198 -23.39 16.84 6.71
N SER A 199 -22.95 16.54 7.93
CA SER A 199 -22.38 15.23 8.28
C SER A 199 -23.42 14.12 8.03
N THR A 200 -23.03 13.12 7.25
CA THR A 200 -23.89 11.99 6.86
C THR A 200 -23.58 10.69 7.63
N CYS A 201 -22.51 10.68 8.43
CA CYS A 201 -22.04 9.50 9.14
C CYS A 201 -21.93 9.70 10.65
N ALA A 202 -22.30 8.67 11.40
CA ALA A 202 -22.00 8.59 12.82
C ALA A 202 -20.53 8.18 13.03
N PRO A 203 -19.77 8.86 13.92
CA PRO A 203 -18.38 8.53 14.22
C PRO A 203 -18.17 7.06 14.62
N GLU A 204 -19.13 6.48 15.35
CA GLU A 204 -19.09 5.10 15.84
C GLU A 204 -19.16 4.09 14.69
N GLN A 205 -19.92 4.41 13.64
CA GLN A 205 -20.01 3.58 12.43
C GLN A 205 -18.69 3.58 11.66
N ILE A 206 -18.05 4.75 11.54
CA ILE A 206 -16.73 4.88 10.93
C ILE A 206 -15.68 4.12 11.75
N GLY A 207 -15.67 4.28 13.07
CA GLY A 207 -14.78 3.54 13.96
C GLY A 207 -14.93 2.02 13.80
N SER A 208 -16.17 1.52 13.81
CA SER A 208 -16.46 0.10 13.62
C SER A 208 -16.03 -0.41 12.24
N ALA A 209 -16.27 0.39 11.19
CA ALA A 209 -15.84 0.06 9.83
C ALA A 209 -14.32 0.00 9.69
N LEU A 210 -13.61 0.89 10.39
CA LEU A 210 -12.15 0.86 10.42
C LEU A 210 -11.65 -0.35 11.20
N ASP A 211 -12.24 -0.64 12.36
CA ASP A 211 -11.84 -1.76 13.23
C ASP A 211 -11.99 -3.14 12.55
N ALA A 212 -12.73 -3.23 11.44
CA ALA A 212 -12.84 -4.43 10.62
C ALA A 212 -11.48 -4.95 10.07
N TRP A 213 -10.42 -4.13 10.05
CA TRP A 213 -9.06 -4.60 9.71
C TRP A 213 -8.57 -5.75 10.63
N ARG A 214 -9.16 -5.86 11.84
CA ARG A 214 -8.90 -6.92 12.82
C ARG A 214 -9.69 -8.21 12.59
N GLY A 215 -10.76 -8.16 11.81
CA GLY A 215 -11.64 -9.31 11.57
C GLY A 215 -11.17 -10.19 10.41
N ASP A 216 -12.05 -11.10 9.98
CA ASP A 216 -11.85 -11.86 8.75
C ASP A 216 -11.95 -10.94 7.52
N ILE A 217 -11.16 -11.27 6.50
CA ILE A 217 -11.02 -10.45 5.30
C ILE A 217 -11.78 -11.09 4.15
N ASP A 218 -13.09 -10.86 4.10
CA ASP A 218 -13.93 -11.34 3.01
C ASP A 218 -14.21 -10.25 1.94
N GLY A 219 -14.10 -8.97 2.29
CA GLY A 219 -14.45 -7.85 1.40
C GLY A 219 -15.95 -7.72 1.09
N SER A 220 -16.84 -8.52 1.70
CA SER A 220 -18.29 -8.49 1.42
C SER A 220 -18.93 -7.17 1.88
N GLY A 221 -18.38 -6.58 2.95
CA GLY A 221 -18.85 -5.33 3.53
C GLY A 221 -18.49 -4.06 2.74
N ILE A 222 -17.58 -4.13 1.76
CA ILE A 222 -16.99 -2.93 1.15
C ILE A 222 -18.01 -2.05 0.43
N ALA A 223 -19.06 -2.65 -0.16
CA ALA A 223 -20.10 -1.96 -0.92
C ALA A 223 -21.41 -1.78 -0.14
N GLN A 224 -21.46 -2.15 1.14
CA GLN A 224 -22.69 -2.05 1.93
C GLN A 224 -23.02 -0.58 2.27
N GLY A 225 -24.29 -0.21 2.12
CA GLY A 225 -24.75 1.16 2.40
C GLY A 225 -24.51 2.13 1.25
N THR A 226 -24.78 3.41 1.47
CA THR A 226 -24.75 4.44 0.42
C THR A 226 -23.71 5.53 0.67
N ASP A 227 -23.20 5.64 1.89
CA ASP A 227 -22.30 6.71 2.29
C ASP A 227 -20.87 6.49 1.77
N GLU A 228 -20.28 7.52 1.14
CA GLU A 228 -18.95 7.46 0.56
C GLU A 228 -17.82 7.34 1.60
N LEU A 229 -17.97 7.92 2.78
CA LEU A 229 -16.98 7.81 3.86
C LEU A 229 -16.99 6.43 4.50
N MET A 230 -18.16 5.80 4.64
CA MET A 230 -18.25 4.40 5.09
C MET A 230 -17.55 3.46 4.11
N HIS A 231 -17.83 3.64 2.81
CA HIS A 231 -17.15 2.93 1.75
C HIS A 231 -15.63 3.14 1.80
N PHE A 232 -15.19 4.38 1.99
CA PHE A 232 -13.77 4.73 2.08
C PHE A 232 -13.10 4.10 3.29
N ALA A 233 -13.73 4.16 4.47
CA ALA A 233 -13.26 3.54 5.69
C ALA A 233 -13.08 2.02 5.51
N ARG A 234 -14.08 1.33 4.98
CA ARG A 234 -14.02 -0.12 4.76
C ARG A 234 -12.98 -0.52 3.72
N ALA A 235 -12.84 0.25 2.64
CA ALA A 235 -11.81 0.00 1.64
C ALA A 235 -10.39 0.16 2.22
N CYS A 236 -10.18 1.19 3.06
CA CYS A 236 -8.92 1.36 3.78
C CYS A 236 -8.65 0.22 4.76
N ALA A 237 -9.65 -0.15 5.57
CA ALA A 237 -9.57 -1.27 6.52
C ALA A 237 -9.26 -2.59 5.83
N LEU A 238 -9.84 -2.83 4.64
CA LEU A 238 -9.60 -4.03 3.85
C LEU A 238 -8.13 -4.14 3.40
N LEU A 239 -7.55 -3.04 2.89
CA LEU A 239 -6.13 -2.99 2.50
C LEU A 239 -5.19 -3.23 3.69
N VAL A 240 -5.49 -2.63 4.85
CA VAL A 240 -4.74 -2.89 6.09
C VAL A 240 -4.90 -4.35 6.53
N GLY A 241 -6.11 -4.91 6.39
CA GLY A 241 -6.41 -6.31 6.66
C GLY A 241 -5.59 -7.29 5.81
N PHE A 242 -5.47 -7.03 4.50
CA PHE A 242 -4.58 -7.79 3.62
C PHE A 242 -3.12 -7.72 4.10
N CYS A 243 -2.62 -6.52 4.38
CA CYS A 243 -1.26 -6.34 4.88
C CYS A 243 -1.02 -7.11 6.19
N ARG A 244 -1.98 -7.06 7.11
CA ARG A 244 -1.93 -7.80 8.38
C ARG A 244 -1.84 -9.30 8.17
N LEU A 245 -2.73 -9.89 7.36
CA LEU A 245 -2.74 -11.33 7.12
C LEU A 245 -1.42 -11.80 6.49
N THR A 246 -0.96 -11.10 5.44
CA THR A 246 0.31 -11.42 4.78
C THR A 246 1.50 -11.28 5.72
N THR A 247 1.53 -10.21 6.52
CA THR A 247 2.63 -9.96 7.46
C THR A 247 2.65 -10.98 8.59
N ARG A 248 1.49 -11.37 9.13
CA ARG A 248 1.38 -12.40 10.17
C ARG A 248 1.91 -13.73 9.67
N ASP A 249 1.45 -14.17 8.50
CA ASP A 249 1.89 -15.41 7.88
C ASP A 249 3.42 -15.39 7.57
N LEU A 250 3.94 -14.28 7.06
CA LEU A 250 5.39 -14.11 6.88
C LEU A 250 6.16 -14.17 8.20
N ALA A 251 5.65 -13.55 9.26
CA ALA A 251 6.27 -13.59 10.57
C ALA A 251 6.29 -15.02 11.11
N GLU A 252 5.21 -15.79 10.98
CA GLU A 252 5.13 -17.19 11.39
C GLU A 252 6.18 -18.06 10.69
N ARG A 253 6.34 -17.89 9.37
CA ARG A 253 7.31 -18.64 8.54
C ARG A 253 8.75 -18.14 8.65
N SER A 254 8.97 -16.98 9.25
CA SER A 254 10.28 -16.33 9.36
C SER A 254 11.15 -16.86 10.51
N LYS A 255 12.47 -16.63 10.43
CA LYS A 255 13.39 -16.81 11.56
C LYS A 255 13.15 -15.77 12.64
N ALA A 256 13.59 -16.05 13.88
CA ALA A 256 13.38 -15.19 15.05
C ALA A 256 13.85 -13.73 14.89
N ARG A 257 14.91 -13.48 14.10
CA ARG A 257 15.48 -12.15 13.84
C ARG A 257 14.93 -11.45 12.59
N SER A 258 13.92 -12.01 11.94
CA SER A 258 13.27 -11.37 10.80
C SER A 258 12.63 -10.04 11.23
N PRO A 259 12.70 -8.98 10.39
CA PRO A 259 12.07 -7.70 10.70
C PRO A 259 10.58 -7.88 11.04
N PHE A 260 9.86 -8.73 10.30
CA PHE A 260 8.45 -9.00 10.53
C PHE A 260 8.14 -9.55 11.93
N ARG A 261 8.98 -10.45 12.47
CA ARG A 261 8.81 -10.98 13.83
C ARG A 261 9.15 -9.96 14.91
N CYS A 262 10.17 -9.13 14.67
CA CYS A 262 10.69 -8.20 15.66
C CYS A 262 9.91 -6.88 15.72
N SER A 263 9.14 -6.55 14.69
CA SER A 263 8.52 -5.24 14.48
C SER A 263 7.01 -5.39 14.21
N SER A 264 6.60 -5.56 12.96
CA SER A 264 5.19 -5.51 12.57
C SER A 264 4.30 -6.55 13.25
N ALA A 265 4.78 -7.78 13.50
CA ALA A 265 4.01 -8.78 14.24
C ALA A 265 3.71 -8.36 15.69
N ARG A 266 4.60 -7.60 16.34
CA ARG A 266 4.34 -7.08 17.68
C ARG A 266 3.25 -6.01 17.67
N LEU A 267 3.24 -5.16 16.64
CA LEU A 267 2.17 -4.17 16.45
C LEU A 267 0.84 -4.85 16.17
N ILE A 268 0.82 -5.89 15.34
CA ILE A 268 -0.40 -6.69 15.12
C ILE A 268 -0.92 -7.25 16.46
N ALA A 269 -0.05 -7.81 17.30
CA ALA A 269 -0.43 -8.34 18.60
C ALA A 269 -0.95 -7.25 19.56
N LEU A 270 -0.35 -6.05 19.55
CA LEU A 270 -0.85 -4.91 20.32
C LEU A 270 -2.23 -4.47 19.85
N GLY A 271 -2.47 -4.47 18.54
CA GLY A 271 -3.76 -4.12 17.96
C GLY A 271 -4.83 -5.19 18.08
N ALA A 272 -4.52 -6.41 18.53
CA ALA A 272 -5.48 -7.50 18.70
C ALA A 272 -6.17 -7.48 20.08
N ASN A 273 -5.59 -6.76 21.04
CA ASN A 273 -6.18 -6.50 22.36
C ASN A 273 -7.09 -5.26 22.32
#